data_AF-A0A059AD78-F1
#
_entry.id   AF-A0A059AD78-F1
#
_cell.length_a   1.000
_cell.length_b   1.000
_cell.length_c   1.000
_cell.angle_alpha   90.00
_cell.angle_beta   90.00
_cell.angle_gamma   90.00
#
_symmetry.space_group_name_H-M   'P 1'
#
loop_
_entity.id
_entity.type
_entity.pdbx_description
1 polymer ?
#
loop_
_entity_poly.entity_id
_entity_poly.type
_entity_poly.pdbx_seq_one_letter_code
_entity_poly.pdbx_strand_id
1 'polypeptide(L)' 'MMEMEELLFAEGDQCRTPRHRGCQIPVDMACPPPAPRKKAAYEGRRRDPPKNGFFQPPDLELLFAVVPQREACA' A
#
# COMPACT_ATOMS: atom_id res chain seq x y z
N MET A 1 -14.86 9.12 -48.64
CA MET A 1 -15.53 9.70 -47.45
C MET A 1 -15.77 8.65 -46.36
N MET A 2 -15.56 7.35 -46.61
CA MET A 2 -15.65 6.29 -45.58
C MET A 2 -14.34 6.04 -44.80
N GLU A 3 -13.25 6.70 -45.19
CA GLU A 3 -11.90 6.47 -44.62
C GLU A 3 -11.65 7.21 -43.30
N MET A 4 -12.42 8.27 -43.01
CA MET A 4 -12.24 9.09 -41.79
C MET A 4 -13.09 8.58 -40.62
N GLU A 5 -14.10 7.76 -40.90
CA GLU A 5 -15.01 7.18 -39.91
C GLU A 5 -14.34 5.98 -39.23
N GLU A 6 -13.61 5.13 -39.95
CA GLU A 6 -12.88 3.97 -39.38
C GLU A 6 -11.80 4.37 -38.37
N LEU A 7 -11.17 5.53 -38.53
CA LEU A 7 -10.15 6.04 -37.60
C LEU A 7 -10.73 6.49 -36.25
N LEU A 8 -12.02 6.82 -36.18
CA LEU A 8 -12.71 7.29 -34.96
C LEU A 8 -13.25 6.13 -34.11
N PHE A 9 -13.41 4.94 -34.70
CA PHE A 9 -13.86 3.73 -33.98
C PHE A 9 -12.72 2.89 -33.39
N ALA A 10 -11.46 3.28 -33.61
CA ALA A 10 -10.31 2.51 -33.17
C ALA A 10 -9.82 2.87 -31.76
N GLU A 11 -10.05 4.08 -31.24
CA GLU A 11 -9.33 4.58 -30.06
C GLU A 11 -9.90 4.11 -28.69
N GLY A 12 -11.06 3.45 -28.67
CA GLY A 12 -11.76 3.09 -27.42
C GLY A 12 -11.87 1.59 -27.09
N ASP A 13 -11.48 0.70 -28.01
CA ASP A 13 -11.72 -0.75 -27.87
C ASP A 13 -10.44 -1.58 -27.68
N GLN A 14 -9.26 -0.97 -27.86
CA GLN A 14 -7.98 -1.69 -27.85
C GLN A 14 -7.53 -2.13 -26.43
N CYS A 15 -8.12 -1.57 -25.39
CA CYS A 15 -7.79 -1.86 -23.98
C CYS A 15 -8.99 -2.42 -23.20
N ARG A 16 -9.80 -3.30 -23.79
CA ARG A 16 -10.93 -3.94 -23.10
C ARG A 16 -10.57 -5.33 -22.58
N THR A 17 -11.07 -5.65 -21.38
CA THR A 17 -11.01 -7.00 -20.81
C THR A 17 -11.70 -7.99 -21.75
N PRO A 18 -11.01 -9.05 -22.21
CA PRO A 18 -11.60 -10.06 -23.08
C PRO A 18 -12.84 -10.72 -22.45
N ARG A 19 -13.96 -10.75 -23.19
CA ARG A 19 -15.25 -11.27 -22.70
C ARG A 19 -15.50 -12.74 -23.04
N HIS A 20 -14.56 -13.42 -23.69
CA HIS A 20 -14.72 -14.84 -24.01
C HIS A 20 -14.66 -15.70 -22.73
N ARG A 21 -15.46 -16.77 -22.63
CA ARG A 21 -15.59 -17.58 -21.40
C ARG A 21 -14.25 -18.10 -20.87
N GLY A 22 -13.31 -18.47 -21.74
CA GLY A 22 -11.97 -18.93 -21.35
C GLY A 22 -11.06 -17.85 -20.73
N CYS A 23 -11.40 -16.57 -20.88
CA CYS A 23 -10.66 -15.44 -20.30
C CYS A 23 -11.35 -14.86 -19.06
N GLN A 24 -12.60 -15.25 -18.78
CA GLN A 24 -13.33 -14.77 -17.61
C GLN A 24 -12.93 -15.59 -16.37
N ILE A 25 -12.75 -14.91 -15.23
CA ILE A 25 -12.57 -15.59 -13.95
C ILE A 25 -13.89 -16.29 -13.60
N PRO A 26 -13.87 -17.60 -13.27
CA PRO A 26 -15.07 -18.31 -12.84
C PRO A 26 -15.72 -17.63 -11.63
N VAL A 27 -17.02 -17.35 -11.71
CA VAL A 27 -17.79 -16.72 -10.62
C VAL A 27 -18.07 -17.72 -9.50
N ASP A 28 -18.02 -19.02 -9.79
CA ASP A 28 -18.32 -20.11 -8.87
C ASP A 28 -17.15 -20.46 -7.92
N MET A 29 -16.25 -19.52 -7.67
CA MET A 29 -15.28 -19.64 -6.59
C MET A 29 -16.02 -19.49 -5.26
N ALA A 30 -16.61 -20.59 -4.78
CA ALA A 30 -17.13 -20.66 -3.43
C ALA A 30 -16.03 -20.17 -2.48
N CYS A 31 -16.27 -19.03 -1.82
CA CYS A 31 -15.31 -18.48 -0.88
C CYS A 31 -15.03 -19.59 0.15
N PRO A 32 -13.76 -19.93 0.43
CA PRO A 32 -13.46 -20.90 1.46
C PRO A 32 -14.11 -20.45 2.77
N PRO A 33 -14.51 -21.39 3.64
CA PRO A 33 -15.11 -21.03 4.92
C PRO A 33 -14.18 -20.05 5.67
N PRO A 34 -14.75 -19.09 6.42
CA PRO A 34 -13.96 -18.08 7.10
C PRO A 34 -12.92 -18.73 8.03
N ALA A 35 -11.72 -18.16 8.05
CA ALA A 35 -10.65 -18.63 8.94
C ALA A 35 -11.10 -18.57 10.41
N PRO A 36 -10.66 -19.52 11.25
CA PRO A 36 -11.01 -19.52 12.67
C PRO A 36 -10.51 -18.25 13.35
N ARG A 37 -11.31 -17.71 14.28
CA ARG A 37 -10.93 -16.52 15.07
C ARG A 37 -9.65 -16.81 15.83
N LYS A 38 -8.67 -15.89 15.72
CA LYS A 38 -7.47 -15.93 16.54
C LYS A 38 -7.86 -15.89 18.01
N LYS A 39 -7.30 -16.79 18.83
CA LYS A 39 -7.48 -16.76 20.29
C LYS A 39 -7.01 -15.40 20.81
N ALA A 40 -7.75 -14.81 21.74
CA ALA A 40 -7.33 -13.60 22.42
C ALA A 40 -5.91 -13.82 22.96
N ALA A 41 -4.96 -13.00 22.53
CA ALA A 41 -3.67 -12.93 23.21
C ALA A 41 -3.99 -12.53 24.65
N TYR A 42 -3.56 -13.36 25.61
CA TYR A 42 -3.83 -13.16 27.03
C TYR A 42 -3.64 -11.69 27.39
N GLU A 43 -4.75 -10.97 27.60
CA GLU A 43 -4.77 -9.51 27.82
C GLU A 43 -3.95 -9.11 29.06
N GLY A 44 -3.54 -10.10 29.88
CA GLY A 44 -2.68 -9.95 31.04
C GLY A 44 -1.17 -10.08 30.80
N ARG A 45 -0.67 -10.39 29.60
CA ARG A 45 0.78 -10.28 29.32
C ARG A 45 1.10 -8.93 28.71
N ARG A 46 0.70 -7.84 29.38
CA ARG A 46 1.43 -6.59 29.20
C ARG A 46 2.84 -6.86 29.71
N ARG A 47 3.75 -7.14 28.78
CA ARG A 47 5.16 -7.32 29.11
C ARG A 47 5.59 -6.07 29.86
N ASP A 48 6.16 -6.25 31.04
CA ASP A 48 6.72 -5.13 31.79
C ASP A 48 7.65 -4.34 30.88
N PRO A 49 7.74 -3.01 31.06
CA PRO A 49 8.74 -2.22 30.39
C PRO A 49 10.13 -2.87 30.51
N PRO A 50 11.00 -2.73 29.50
CA PRO A 50 12.36 -3.26 29.60
C PRO A 50 13.04 -2.77 30.88
N LYS A 51 13.78 -3.66 31.55
CA LYS A 51 14.40 -3.39 32.87
C LYS A 51 15.26 -2.12 32.90
N ASN A 52 15.84 -1.75 31.76
CA ASN A 52 16.73 -0.60 31.63
C ASN A 52 16.06 0.58 30.91
N GLY A 53 14.72 0.61 30.84
CA GLY A 53 13.99 1.56 30.04
C GLY A 53 14.11 1.29 28.54
N PHE A 54 13.47 2.13 27.75
CA PHE A 54 13.61 2.12 26.30
C PHE A 54 14.89 2.86 25.89
N PHE A 55 15.22 2.78 24.60
CA PHE A 55 16.30 3.59 24.03
C PHE A 55 16.10 5.05 24.39
N GLN A 56 17.13 5.66 25.00
CA GLN A 56 17.18 7.09 25.27
C GLN A 56 18.00 7.73 24.15
N PRO A 57 17.36 8.32 23.12
CA PRO A 57 18.10 9.01 22.08
C PRO A 57 18.87 10.19 22.68
N PRO A 58 20.06 10.51 22.13
CA PRO A 58 20.72 11.76 22.43
C PRO A 58 19.81 12.94 22.03
N ASP A 59 20.06 14.10 22.63
CA ASP A 59 19.32 15.31 22.31
C ASP A 59 19.43 15.63 20.81
N LEU A 60 18.27 15.79 20.16
CA LEU A 60 18.20 16.09 18.74
C LEU A 60 18.72 17.49 18.44
N GLU A 61 18.57 18.44 19.38
CA GLU A 61 19.06 19.80 19.18
C GLU A 61 20.59 19.83 19.06
N LEU A 62 21.30 18.95 19.75
CA LEU A 62 22.74 18.76 19.60
C LEU A 62 23.16 18.29 18.20
N LEU A 63 22.31 17.53 17.52
CA LEU A 63 22.60 17.05 16.15
C LEU A 63 22.56 18.20 15.13
N PHE A 64 21.70 19.20 15.37
CA PHE A 64 21.49 20.32 14.46
C PHE A 64 22.29 21.57 14.84
N ALA A 65 22.76 21.69 16.08
CA ALA A 65 23.55 22.83 16.55
C ALA A 65 24.92 22.99 15.86
N VAL A 66 25.41 21.95 15.16
CA VAL A 66 26.76 21.92 14.58
C VAL A 66 26.81 22.45 13.14
N VAL A 67 25.68 22.67 12.47
CA VAL A 67 25.67 23.07 11.06
C VAL A 67 25.16 24.50 10.91
N PRO A 68 26.02 25.47 10.56
CA PRO A 68 25.56 26.75 10.06
C PRO A 68 24.72 26.48 8.82
N GLN A 69 23.41 26.75 8.87
CA GLN A 69 22.62 26.81 7.64
C GLN A 69 23.20 27.95 6.80
N ARG A 70 23.83 27.60 5.68
CA ARG A 70 24.18 28.59 4.67
C ARG A 70 22.86 29.06 4.08
N GLU A 71 22.48 30.30 4.37
CA GLU A 71 21.35 30.95 3.72
C GLU A 71 21.57 30.85 2.20
N ALA A 72 20.61 30.28 1.48
CA ALA A 72 20.55 30.43 0.03
C ALA A 72 20.09 31.87 -0.23
N CYS A 73 20.93 32.67 -0.88
CA CYS A 73 20.57 34.03 -1.28
C CYS A 73 19.39 33.99 -2.27
N ALA A 74 18.54 35.00 -2.15
CA ALA A 74 17.28 35.18 -2.87
C ALA A 74 17.43 35.27 -4.40
#